data_AF-A0A1A8N4B6-F1
#
_entry.id   AF-A0A1A8N4B6-F1
#
_cell.length_a   1.000
_cell.length_b   1.000
_cell.length_c   1.000
_cell.angle_alpha   90.00
_cell.angle_beta   90.00
_cell.angle_gamma   90.00
#
_symmetry.space_group_name_H-M   'P 1'
#
loop_
_entity.id
_entity.type
_entity.pdbx_description
1 polymer ?
#
loop_
_entity_poly.entity_id
_entity_poly.type
_entity_poly.pdbx_seq_one_letter_code
_entity_poly.pdbx_strand_id
1 'polypeptide(L)'
;PDCPLSAPNKEQEESPDIAGRLQGGCHGFSRKFMHWQEELILGGRVKSSQDTLLSAEALQSMFLLMSPKQLYEHFKDDYEIHDINWNEEKATAILESWQRKFVEVVHQSIPSNSTQSIHAFSTTTLNDIMKSFSDVSAIRVAGGYLLMLAYACVTMLRWDCAKSQGAVGLAGVLLVALSVAAGLGLCSLLGLSFNAATTQVLPFLALGIGVDDV
;
A
#
# COMPACT_ATOMS: atom_id res chain seq x y z
N PRO A 1 23.19 -23.51 19.38
CA PRO A 1 23.42 -24.90 19.86
C PRO A 1 23.74 -25.86 18.70
N ASP A 2 22.99 -25.80 17.59
CA ASP A 2 23.11 -26.76 16.48
C ASP A 2 24.16 -26.41 15.41
N CYS A 3 25.17 -25.60 15.75
CA CYS A 3 26.21 -25.20 14.80
C CYS A 3 27.08 -26.43 14.39
N PRO A 4 27.22 -26.75 13.10
CA PRO A 4 28.02 -27.90 12.63
C PRO A 4 29.51 -27.80 12.96
N LEU A 5 30.17 -28.93 13.15
CA LEU A 5 31.63 -28.99 13.38
C LEU A 5 32.45 -28.55 12.16
N SER A 6 31.91 -28.68 10.96
CA SER A 6 32.58 -28.25 9.72
C SER A 6 32.55 -26.74 9.49
N ALA A 7 31.84 -25.98 10.33
CA ALA A 7 31.74 -24.54 10.17
C ALA A 7 33.05 -23.88 10.65
N PRO A 8 33.68 -23.02 9.83
CA PRO A 8 35.00 -22.45 10.15
C PRO A 8 34.98 -21.56 11.40
N ASN A 9 33.81 -21.06 11.80
CA ASN A 9 33.61 -20.25 12.98
C ASN A 9 33.14 -21.04 14.21
N LYS A 10 33.12 -22.38 14.17
CA LYS A 10 32.63 -23.20 15.29
C LYS A 10 33.53 -23.13 16.52
N GLU A 11 34.84 -23.14 16.30
CA GLU A 11 35.88 -23.12 17.33
C GLU A 11 36.49 -21.71 17.52
N GLN A 12 36.05 -20.74 16.72
CA GLN A 12 36.51 -19.35 16.83
C GLN A 12 35.72 -18.64 17.93
N GLU A 13 36.44 -18.06 18.89
CA GLU A 13 35.86 -17.21 19.95
C GLU A 13 35.79 -15.72 19.55
N GLU A 14 36.35 -15.37 18.39
CA GLU A 14 36.34 -13.99 17.88
C GLU A 14 35.04 -13.65 17.14
N SER A 15 34.64 -12.39 17.20
CA SER A 15 33.48 -11.88 16.47
C SER A 15 33.75 -11.91 14.96
N PRO A 16 32.83 -12.44 14.14
CA PRO A 16 33.05 -12.53 12.70
C PRO A 16 33.08 -11.14 12.04
N ASP A 17 33.97 -10.96 11.07
CA ASP A 17 33.96 -9.79 10.20
C ASP A 17 32.80 -9.90 9.19
N ILE A 18 31.68 -9.27 9.54
CA ILE A 18 30.45 -9.28 8.74
C ILE A 18 30.64 -8.49 7.43
N ALA A 19 31.31 -7.34 7.49
CA ALA A 19 31.49 -6.47 6.33
C ALA A 19 32.36 -7.15 5.26
N GLY A 20 33.49 -7.74 5.68
CA GLY A 20 34.33 -8.53 4.79
C GLY A 20 33.61 -9.76 4.23
N ARG A 21 32.71 -10.37 5.00
CA ARG A 21 31.98 -11.58 4.54
C ARG A 21 30.90 -11.27 3.51
N LEU A 22 30.26 -10.10 3.60
CA LEU A 22 29.21 -9.64 2.69
C LEU A 22 29.75 -8.92 1.45
N GLN A 23 31.05 -8.59 1.43
CA GLN A 23 31.70 -7.92 0.32
C GLN A 23 31.55 -8.72 -0.98
N GLY A 24 31.06 -8.07 -2.04
CA GLY A 24 30.85 -8.72 -3.35
C GLY A 24 29.59 -9.59 -3.41
N GLY A 25 28.73 -9.51 -2.40
CA GLY A 25 27.45 -10.20 -2.34
C GLY A 25 27.51 -11.56 -1.65
N CYS A 26 26.42 -12.31 -1.76
CA CYS A 26 26.23 -13.61 -1.10
C CYS A 26 25.84 -14.68 -2.11
N HIS A 27 26.18 -15.93 -1.81
CA HIS A 27 25.77 -17.06 -2.63
C HIS A 27 24.77 -17.92 -1.86
N GLY A 28 23.72 -18.37 -2.56
CA GLY A 28 22.82 -19.40 -2.06
C GLY A 28 23.43 -20.80 -2.18
N PHE A 29 22.56 -21.79 -2.34
CA PHE A 29 22.97 -23.20 -2.45
C PHE A 29 23.93 -23.46 -3.62
N SER A 30 23.63 -22.89 -4.80
CA SER A 30 24.52 -22.97 -5.96
C SER A 30 25.37 -21.71 -6.09
N ARG A 31 26.68 -21.83 -5.86
CA ARG A 31 27.61 -20.70 -6.04
C ARG A 31 27.58 -20.08 -7.44
N LYS A 32 27.33 -20.90 -8.47
CA LYS A 32 27.33 -20.48 -9.87
C LYS A 32 26.04 -19.80 -10.32
N PHE A 33 24.89 -20.28 -9.83
CA PHE A 33 23.57 -19.83 -10.33
C PHE A 33 22.79 -18.96 -9.34
N MET A 34 23.12 -19.02 -8.06
CA MET A 34 22.42 -18.28 -7.00
C MET A 34 23.38 -17.26 -6.38
N HIS A 35 23.91 -16.36 -7.19
CA HIS A 35 24.68 -15.21 -6.70
C HIS A 35 23.75 -14.01 -6.50
N TRP A 36 23.65 -13.57 -5.26
CA TRP A 36 22.88 -12.42 -4.83
C TRP A 36 23.83 -11.23 -4.69
N GLN A 37 23.65 -10.23 -5.54
CA GLN A 37 24.48 -9.03 -5.54
C GLN A 37 24.34 -8.27 -4.23
N GLU A 38 25.43 -7.64 -3.80
CA GLU A 38 25.50 -6.82 -2.58
C GLU A 38 24.40 -5.75 -2.54
N GLU A 39 24.03 -5.20 -3.69
CA GLU A 39 23.04 -4.10 -3.80
C GLU A 39 21.60 -4.54 -3.52
N LEU A 40 21.32 -5.85 -3.63
CA LEU A 40 19.99 -6.39 -3.35
C LEU A 40 19.79 -6.73 -1.87
N ILE A 41 20.90 -6.90 -1.14
CA ILE A 41 20.91 -7.34 0.26
C ILE A 41 21.30 -6.23 1.23
N LEU A 42 22.07 -5.22 0.81
CA LEU A 42 22.55 -4.12 1.64
C LEU A 42 22.12 -2.74 1.10
N GLY A 43 21.56 -1.92 1.99
CA GLY A 43 21.26 -0.51 1.78
C GLY A 43 22.22 0.42 2.53
N GLY A 44 22.38 1.66 2.06
CA GLY A 44 23.20 2.68 2.73
C GLY A 44 24.68 2.28 2.90
N ARG A 45 25.26 1.70 1.86
CA ARG A 45 26.62 1.15 1.89
C ARG A 45 27.68 2.25 1.91
N VAL A 46 28.67 2.11 2.77
CA VAL A 46 29.88 2.95 2.83
C VAL A 46 31.08 2.10 2.47
N LYS A 47 31.81 2.51 1.43
CA LYS A 47 33.00 1.82 0.96
C LYS A 47 34.26 2.66 1.12
N SER A 48 35.41 1.99 1.22
CA SER A 48 36.73 2.63 1.22
C SER A 48 37.14 3.07 -0.18
N SER A 49 38.25 3.83 -0.27
CA SER A 49 38.86 4.25 -1.55
C SER A 49 39.31 3.07 -2.44
N GLN A 50 39.47 1.88 -1.85
CA GLN A 50 39.81 0.63 -2.54
C GLN A 50 38.58 -0.26 -2.85
N ASP A 51 37.36 0.30 -2.80
CA ASP A 51 36.08 -0.40 -3.02
C ASP A 51 35.78 -1.55 -2.03
N THR A 52 36.42 -1.54 -0.86
CA THR A 52 36.11 -2.46 0.24
C THR A 52 34.90 -1.97 1.03
N LEU A 53 33.97 -2.87 1.34
CA LEU A 53 32.78 -2.55 2.13
C LEU A 53 33.19 -2.32 3.60
N LEU A 54 32.89 -1.14 4.13
CA LEU A 54 33.19 -0.77 5.51
C LEU A 54 31.95 -0.87 6.41
N SER A 55 30.81 -0.39 5.92
CA SER A 55 29.56 -0.37 6.68
C SER A 55 28.34 -0.39 5.76
N ALA A 56 27.19 -0.77 6.30
CA ALA A 56 25.89 -0.68 5.67
C ALA A 56 24.85 -0.25 6.70
N GLU A 57 23.86 0.52 6.27
CA GLU A 57 22.82 1.07 7.15
C GLU A 57 21.61 0.14 7.26
N ALA A 58 21.30 -0.60 6.19
CA ALA A 58 20.11 -1.44 6.14
C ALA A 58 20.38 -2.81 5.49
N LEU A 59 19.60 -3.80 5.91
CA LEU A 59 19.58 -5.15 5.37
C LEU A 59 18.22 -5.44 4.74
N GLN A 60 18.21 -6.15 3.63
CA GLN A 60 17.00 -6.58 2.95
C GLN A 60 16.97 -8.10 2.75
N SER A 61 15.84 -8.72 3.08
CA SER A 61 15.54 -10.13 2.78
C SER A 61 14.26 -10.21 1.98
N MET A 62 14.26 -11.01 0.92
CA MET A 62 13.12 -11.16 0.01
C MET A 62 12.66 -12.61 -0.01
N PHE A 63 11.39 -12.83 0.33
CA PHE A 63 10.73 -14.13 0.22
C PHE A 63 9.94 -14.16 -1.09
N LEU A 64 10.38 -14.99 -2.02
CA LEU A 64 9.70 -15.16 -3.31
C LEU A 64 8.56 -16.15 -3.16
N LEU A 65 7.35 -15.70 -3.48
CA LEU A 65 6.14 -16.53 -3.53
C LEU A 65 5.69 -16.75 -4.97
N MET A 66 4.94 -17.82 -5.21
CA MET A 66 4.24 -18.04 -6.48
C MET A 66 3.13 -16.99 -6.66
N SER A 67 2.83 -16.64 -7.92
CA SER A 67 1.62 -15.86 -8.23
C SER A 67 0.34 -16.68 -8.01
N PRO A 68 -0.84 -16.06 -7.86
CA PRO A 68 -2.10 -16.80 -7.68
C PRO A 68 -2.36 -17.83 -8.78
N LYS A 69 -2.09 -17.46 -10.03
CA LYS A 69 -2.20 -18.37 -11.18
C LYS A 69 -1.22 -19.54 -11.12
N GLN A 70 0.04 -19.28 -10.77
CA GLN A 70 1.05 -20.33 -10.61
C GLN A 70 0.69 -21.27 -9.46
N LEU A 71 0.19 -20.72 -8.35
CA LEU A 71 -0.27 -21.51 -7.21
C LEU A 71 -1.45 -22.38 -7.61
N TYR A 72 -2.43 -21.83 -8.35
CA TYR A 72 -3.55 -22.61 -8.87
C TYR A 72 -3.07 -23.76 -9.77
N GLU A 73 -2.22 -23.47 -10.76
CA GLU A 73 -1.70 -24.46 -11.71
C GLU A 73 -0.83 -25.52 -11.05
N HIS A 74 -0.08 -25.17 -10.00
CA HIS A 74 0.75 -26.10 -9.24
C HIS A 74 -0.08 -27.17 -8.53
N PHE A 75 -1.27 -26.79 -8.08
CA PHE A 75 -2.10 -27.54 -7.15
C PHE A 75 -3.37 -28.12 -7.80
N LYS A 76 -3.72 -27.73 -9.03
CA LYS A 76 -4.99 -28.13 -9.68
C LYS A 76 -5.26 -29.63 -9.76
N ASP A 77 -4.22 -30.46 -9.83
CA ASP A 77 -4.31 -31.92 -9.99
C ASP A 77 -3.90 -32.67 -8.71
N ASP A 78 -3.70 -31.97 -7.60
CA ASP A 78 -3.26 -32.56 -6.34
C ASP A 78 -4.42 -33.20 -5.57
N TYR A 79 -4.18 -34.36 -4.97
CA TYR A 79 -5.21 -35.15 -4.29
C TYR A 79 -5.69 -34.47 -3.00
N GLU A 80 -4.80 -33.75 -2.29
CA GLU A 80 -5.11 -33.12 -1.00
C GLU A 80 -6.17 -32.01 -1.06
N ILE A 81 -6.41 -31.48 -2.25
CA ILE A 81 -7.31 -30.34 -2.51
C ILE A 81 -8.44 -30.68 -3.46
N HIS A 82 -8.58 -31.95 -3.82
CA HIS A 82 -9.64 -32.44 -4.69
C HIS A 82 -11.05 -32.22 -4.09
N ASP A 83 -11.16 -32.26 -2.77
CA ASP A 83 -12.42 -32.03 -2.03
C ASP A 83 -12.84 -30.55 -2.00
N ILE A 84 -11.92 -29.65 -2.34
CA ILE A 84 -12.16 -28.22 -2.38
C ILE A 84 -12.36 -27.84 -3.85
N ASN A 85 -13.46 -27.16 -4.19
CA ASN A 85 -13.65 -26.57 -5.52
C ASN A 85 -12.56 -25.50 -5.77
N TRP A 86 -11.38 -25.93 -6.19
CA TRP A 86 -10.15 -25.15 -6.24
C TRP A 86 -10.21 -24.18 -7.41
N ASN A 87 -9.95 -22.91 -7.13
CA ASN A 87 -10.01 -21.84 -8.12
C ASN A 87 -8.95 -20.78 -7.82
N GLU A 88 -8.72 -19.89 -8.79
CA GLU A 88 -7.74 -18.81 -8.67
C GLU A 88 -8.08 -17.82 -7.55
N GLU A 89 -9.37 -17.61 -7.26
CA GLU A 89 -9.82 -16.77 -6.14
C GLU A 89 -9.40 -17.33 -4.78
N LYS A 90 -9.52 -18.64 -4.56
CA LYS A 90 -9.07 -19.30 -3.33
C LYS A 90 -7.55 -19.26 -3.22
N ALA A 91 -6.83 -19.49 -4.32
CA ALA A 91 -5.37 -19.32 -4.36
C ALA A 91 -4.97 -17.90 -3.95
N THR A 92 -5.66 -16.89 -4.47
CA THR A 92 -5.45 -15.48 -4.11
C THR A 92 -5.72 -15.26 -2.63
N ALA A 93 -6.86 -15.72 -2.11
CA ALA A 93 -7.23 -15.55 -0.71
C ALA A 93 -6.23 -16.20 0.27
N ILE A 94 -5.68 -17.37 -0.08
CA ILE A 94 -4.64 -18.04 0.71
C ILE A 94 -3.36 -17.19 0.74
N LEU A 95 -2.90 -16.72 -0.41
CA LEU A 95 -1.69 -15.87 -0.50
C LEU A 95 -1.87 -14.57 0.28
N GLU A 96 -3.02 -13.90 0.15
CA GLU A 96 -3.32 -12.68 0.90
C GLU A 96 -3.34 -12.93 2.41
N SER A 97 -3.95 -14.02 2.86
CA SER A 97 -4.01 -14.40 4.28
C SER A 97 -2.62 -14.70 4.83
N TRP A 98 -1.81 -15.43 4.07
CA TRP A 98 -0.42 -15.73 4.44
C TRP A 98 0.42 -14.46 4.53
N GLN A 99 0.34 -13.57 3.54
CA GLN A 99 1.09 -12.32 3.51
C GLN A 99 0.72 -11.40 4.67
N ARG A 100 -0.58 -11.26 4.98
CA ARG A 100 -1.04 -10.50 6.15
C ARG A 100 -0.51 -11.07 7.45
N LYS A 101 -0.58 -12.39 7.62
CA LYS A 101 -0.05 -13.03 8.84
C LYS A 101 1.46 -12.93 8.95
N PHE A 102 2.18 -13.03 7.84
CA PHE A 102 3.62 -12.83 7.78
C PHE A 102 4.01 -11.43 8.29
N VAL A 103 3.36 -10.38 7.78
CA VAL A 103 3.61 -8.99 8.22
C VAL A 103 3.33 -8.83 9.72
N GLU A 104 2.23 -9.38 10.21
CA GLU A 104 1.88 -9.36 11.64
C GLU A 104 2.95 -10.02 12.51
N VAL A 105 3.40 -11.22 12.13
CA VAL A 105 4.40 -11.99 12.87
C VAL A 105 5.75 -11.27 12.87
N VAL A 106 6.17 -10.70 11.74
CA VAL A 106 7.43 -9.94 11.67
C VAL A 106 7.38 -8.73 12.60
N HIS A 107 6.28 -7.97 12.62
CA HIS A 107 6.13 -6.86 13.55
C HIS A 107 6.12 -7.28 15.03
N GLN A 108 5.53 -8.43 15.35
CA GLN A 108 5.53 -8.97 16.73
C GLN A 108 6.89 -9.54 17.14
N SER A 109 7.74 -9.91 16.19
CA SER A 109 9.04 -10.52 16.47
C SER A 109 10.09 -9.55 17.04
N ILE A 110 9.83 -8.24 16.97
CA ILE A 110 10.76 -7.20 17.41
C ILE A 110 10.53 -6.89 18.90
N PRO A 111 11.51 -7.13 19.79
CA PRO A 111 11.42 -6.70 21.18
C PRO A 111 11.36 -5.17 21.26
N SER A 112 10.48 -4.62 22.10
CA SER A 112 10.33 -3.16 22.26
C SER A 112 11.59 -2.43 22.75
N ASN A 113 12.57 -3.16 23.29
CA ASN A 113 13.85 -2.64 23.77
C ASN A 113 14.99 -2.79 22.76
N SER A 114 14.70 -3.19 21.52
CA SER A 114 15.72 -3.36 20.47
C SER A 114 16.14 -2.00 19.90
N THR A 115 17.43 -1.86 19.58
CA THR A 115 17.98 -0.72 18.82
C THR A 115 17.73 -0.86 17.31
N GLN A 116 17.19 -1.99 16.86
CA GLN A 116 16.96 -2.31 15.46
C GLN A 116 15.45 -2.33 15.16
N SER A 117 15.06 -1.74 14.03
CA SER A 117 13.71 -1.84 13.48
C SER A 117 13.69 -2.79 12.27
N ILE A 118 12.66 -3.63 12.21
CA ILE A 118 12.39 -4.50 11.07
C ILE A 118 11.05 -4.08 10.48
N HIS A 119 11.02 -3.88 9.17
CA HIS A 119 9.81 -3.53 8.44
C HIS A 119 9.51 -4.64 7.44
N ALA A 120 8.30 -5.19 7.52
CA ALA A 120 7.80 -6.14 6.54
C ALA A 120 6.95 -5.41 5.49
N PHE A 121 7.09 -5.84 4.25
CA PHE A 121 6.30 -5.32 3.14
C PHE A 121 5.85 -6.49 2.26
N SER A 122 4.62 -6.41 1.77
CA SER A 122 4.01 -7.42 0.89
C SER A 122 3.18 -6.76 -0.21
N THR A 123 2.87 -7.52 -1.26
CA THR A 123 1.97 -7.08 -2.34
C THR A 123 0.56 -6.80 -1.82
N THR A 124 0.05 -7.61 -0.89
CA THR A 124 -1.26 -7.38 -0.26
C THR A 124 -1.27 -6.08 0.54
N THR A 125 -0.22 -5.77 1.31
CA THR A 125 -0.16 -4.50 2.05
C THR A 125 -0.13 -3.28 1.13
N LEU A 126 0.53 -3.36 -0.04
CA LEU A 126 0.48 -2.29 -1.04
C LEU A 126 -0.95 -2.11 -1.57
N ASN A 127 -1.63 -3.20 -1.92
CA ASN A 127 -3.02 -3.16 -2.37
C ASN A 127 -3.95 -2.59 -1.31
N ASP A 128 -3.77 -2.97 -0.04
CA ASP A 128 -4.54 -2.44 1.09
C ASP A 128 -4.31 -0.92 1.24
N ILE A 129 -3.08 -0.43 1.09
CA ILE A 129 -2.77 1.02 1.08
C ILE A 129 -3.48 1.72 -0.09
N MET A 130 -3.37 1.20 -1.31
CA MET A 130 -4.05 1.77 -2.49
C MET A 130 -5.56 1.80 -2.33
N LYS A 131 -6.13 0.75 -1.73
CA LYS A 131 -7.57 0.65 -1.43
C LYS A 131 -7.96 1.70 -0.40
N SER A 132 -7.20 1.86 0.68
CA SER A 132 -7.44 2.89 1.69
C SER A 132 -7.34 4.30 1.12
N PHE A 133 -6.44 4.54 0.15
CA PHE A 133 -6.37 5.83 -0.56
C PHE A 133 -7.54 6.03 -1.50
N SER A 134 -8.13 4.96 -2.03
CA SER A 134 -9.31 5.04 -2.90
C SER A 134 -10.62 5.13 -2.12
N ASP A 135 -10.61 4.78 -0.83
CA ASP A 135 -11.82 4.81 0.00
C ASP A 135 -12.21 6.26 0.34
N VAL A 136 -13.34 6.67 -0.20
CA VAL A 136 -13.87 8.03 0.00
C VAL A 136 -14.74 8.03 1.23
N SER A 137 -14.28 8.71 2.27
CA SER A 137 -15.07 8.92 3.48
C SER A 137 -16.30 9.78 3.14
N ALA A 138 -17.46 9.13 3.10
CA ALA A 138 -18.76 9.78 2.89
C ALA A 138 -19.00 10.92 3.89
N ILE A 139 -18.46 10.81 5.11
CA ILE A 139 -18.54 11.84 6.15
C ILE A 139 -17.81 13.11 5.73
N ARG A 140 -16.60 12.99 5.16
CA ARG A 140 -15.83 14.16 4.68
C ARG A 140 -16.53 14.83 3.50
N VAL A 141 -17.07 14.04 2.58
CA VAL A 141 -17.86 14.54 1.45
C VAL A 141 -19.10 15.26 1.95
N ALA A 142 -19.96 14.58 2.71
CA ALA A 142 -21.17 15.19 3.28
C ALA A 142 -20.88 16.45 4.11
N GLY A 143 -19.82 16.42 4.93
CA GLY A 143 -19.38 17.58 5.72
C GLY A 143 -19.00 18.77 4.87
N GLY A 144 -18.22 18.58 3.79
CA GLY A 144 -17.87 19.68 2.89
C GLY A 144 -19.07 20.22 2.10
N TYR A 145 -19.98 19.35 1.65
CA TYR A 145 -21.24 19.78 1.00
C TYR A 145 -22.13 20.59 1.96
N LEU A 146 -22.28 20.14 3.21
CA LEU A 146 -23.03 20.87 4.25
C LEU A 146 -22.40 22.23 4.56
N LEU A 147 -21.08 22.31 4.62
CA LEU A 147 -20.36 23.56 4.88
C LEU A 147 -20.55 24.57 3.74
N MET A 148 -20.50 24.11 2.49
CA MET A 148 -20.76 24.98 1.32
C MET A 148 -22.22 25.42 1.24
N LEU A 149 -23.16 24.54 1.60
CA LEU A 149 -24.56 24.89 1.71
C LEU A 149 -24.81 25.93 2.81
N ALA A 150 -24.20 25.76 3.98
CA ALA A 150 -24.27 26.74 5.06
C ALA A 150 -23.68 28.09 4.63
N TYR A 151 -22.54 28.08 3.92
CA TYR A 151 -21.94 29.28 3.35
C TYR A 151 -22.90 30.00 2.39
N ALA A 152 -23.43 29.29 1.39
CA ALA A 152 -24.36 29.86 0.41
C ALA A 152 -25.66 30.40 1.06
N CYS A 153 -26.19 29.69 2.07
CA CYS A 153 -27.34 30.15 2.82
C CYS A 153 -27.03 31.45 3.59
N VAL A 154 -25.88 31.56 4.24
CA VAL A 154 -25.50 32.74 5.02
C VAL A 154 -25.20 33.95 4.13
N THR A 155 -24.52 33.76 2.99
CA THR A 155 -24.17 34.87 2.08
C THR A 155 -25.37 35.45 1.36
N MET A 156 -26.38 34.63 1.04
CA MET A 156 -27.62 35.09 0.39
C MET A 156 -28.73 35.51 1.37
N LEU A 157 -28.52 35.35 2.68
CA LEU A 157 -29.46 35.82 3.68
C LEU A 157 -29.32 37.34 3.85
N ARG A 158 -30.35 38.08 3.44
CA ARG A 158 -30.48 39.51 3.74
C ARG A 158 -31.43 39.72 4.92
N TRP A 159 -31.14 40.74 5.72
CA TRP A 159 -31.94 41.10 6.91
C TRP A 159 -33.38 41.49 6.56
N ASP A 160 -33.60 41.97 5.33
CA ASP A 160 -34.93 42.18 4.76
C ASP A 160 -35.51 40.86 4.25
N CYS A 161 -36.50 40.30 4.96
CA CYS A 161 -37.18 39.05 4.58
C CYS A 161 -37.79 39.09 3.16
N ALA A 162 -38.19 40.27 2.67
CA ALA A 162 -38.72 40.46 1.31
C ALA A 162 -37.66 40.42 0.20
N LYS A 163 -36.36 40.52 0.55
CA LYS A 163 -35.22 40.50 -0.39
C LYS A 163 -34.27 39.33 -0.14
N SER A 164 -34.61 38.42 0.78
CA SER A 164 -33.78 37.27 1.12
C SER A 164 -33.82 36.24 0.00
N GLN A 165 -32.65 35.84 -0.51
CA GLN A 165 -32.51 34.86 -1.59
C GLN A 165 -31.95 33.52 -1.10
N GLY A 166 -32.02 33.25 0.21
CA GLY A 166 -31.49 32.00 0.80
C GLY A 166 -32.07 30.72 0.19
N ALA A 167 -33.34 30.71 -0.23
CA ALA A 167 -33.94 29.57 -0.92
C ALA A 167 -33.38 29.34 -2.33
N VAL A 168 -33.02 30.42 -3.04
CA VAL A 168 -32.37 30.36 -4.36
C VAL A 168 -30.96 29.80 -4.21
N GLY A 169 -30.21 30.25 -3.20
CA GLY A 169 -28.88 29.70 -2.89
C GLY A 169 -28.91 28.21 -2.50
N LEU A 170 -29.90 27.80 -1.70
CA LEU A 170 -30.10 26.38 -1.36
C LEU A 170 -30.39 25.53 -2.61
N ALA A 171 -31.31 25.99 -3.48
CA ALA A 171 -31.65 25.30 -4.72
C ALA A 171 -30.45 25.25 -5.67
N GLY A 172 -29.67 26.32 -5.76
CA GLY A 172 -28.45 26.40 -6.56
C GLY A 172 -27.40 25.37 -6.15
N VAL A 173 -27.06 25.29 -4.87
CA VAL A 173 -26.09 24.29 -4.37
C VAL A 173 -26.58 22.85 -4.62
N LEU A 174 -27.88 22.59 -4.43
CA LEU A 174 -28.47 21.27 -4.73
C LEU A 174 -28.40 20.91 -6.22
N LEU A 175 -28.67 21.87 -7.11
CA LEU A 175 -28.58 21.66 -8.56
C LEU A 175 -27.14 21.41 -9.00
N VAL A 176 -26.16 22.14 -8.45
CA VAL A 176 -24.73 21.90 -8.71
C VAL A 176 -24.33 20.51 -8.25
N ALA A 177 -24.75 20.08 -7.05
CA ALA A 177 -24.50 18.74 -6.54
C ALA A 177 -25.08 17.64 -7.45
N LEU A 178 -26.33 17.81 -7.92
CA LEU A 178 -26.97 16.89 -8.85
C LEU A 178 -26.29 16.86 -10.21
N SER A 179 -25.82 18.01 -10.72
CA SER A 179 -25.07 18.11 -11.97
C SER A 179 -23.75 17.34 -11.91
N VAL A 180 -22.99 17.49 -10.82
CA VAL A 180 -21.76 16.72 -10.58
C VAL A 180 -22.05 15.22 -10.51
N ALA A 181 -23.11 14.82 -9.79
CA ALA A 181 -23.52 13.41 -9.71
C ALA A 181 -23.93 12.84 -11.07
N ALA A 182 -24.69 13.60 -11.88
CA ALA A 182 -25.10 13.20 -13.22
C ALA A 182 -23.91 13.10 -14.18
N GLY A 183 -22.97 14.05 -14.14
CA GLY A 183 -21.76 14.03 -14.95
C GLY A 183 -20.87 12.83 -14.63
N LEU A 184 -20.64 12.55 -13.33
CA LEU A 184 -19.91 11.36 -12.90
C LEU A 184 -20.65 10.08 -13.31
N GLY A 185 -21.97 10.01 -13.12
CA GLY A 185 -22.79 8.87 -13.55
C GLY A 185 -22.66 8.59 -15.05
N LEU A 186 -22.70 9.63 -15.89
CA LEU A 186 -22.51 9.51 -17.33
C LEU A 186 -21.10 9.02 -17.69
N CYS A 187 -20.06 9.56 -17.05
CA CYS A 187 -18.68 9.09 -17.24
C CYS A 187 -18.52 7.61 -16.88
N SER A 188 -19.20 7.14 -15.82
CA SER A 188 -19.20 5.73 -15.42
C SER A 188 -19.87 4.85 -16.47
N LEU A 189 -21.01 5.30 -17.04
CA LEU A 189 -21.70 4.58 -18.11
C LEU A 189 -20.86 4.46 -19.39
N LEU A 190 -20.02 5.45 -19.67
CA LEU A 190 -19.06 5.44 -20.78
C LEU A 190 -17.83 4.55 -20.51
N GLY A 191 -17.74 3.90 -19.35
CA GLY A 191 -16.66 2.98 -19.00
C GLY A 191 -15.38 3.66 -18.53
N LEU A 192 -15.44 4.93 -18.13
CA LEU A 192 -14.28 5.63 -17.56
C LEU A 192 -14.06 5.15 -16.12
N SER A 193 -12.89 4.57 -15.87
CA SER A 193 -12.50 4.13 -14.53
C SER A 193 -12.20 5.32 -13.62
N PHE A 194 -12.83 5.38 -12.45
CA PHE A 194 -12.54 6.40 -11.45
C PHE A 194 -11.25 6.08 -10.69
N ASN A 195 -10.44 7.10 -10.46
CA ASN A 195 -9.29 7.02 -9.57
C ASN A 195 -9.60 7.70 -8.22
N ALA A 196 -8.70 7.51 -7.25
CA ALA A 196 -8.83 8.11 -5.93
C ALA A 196 -8.96 9.65 -5.98
N ALA A 197 -8.20 10.32 -6.86
CA ALA A 197 -8.22 11.77 -6.99
C ALA A 197 -9.56 12.30 -7.56
N THR A 198 -10.14 11.62 -8.55
CA THR A 198 -11.43 11.95 -9.14
C THR A 198 -12.55 11.81 -8.10
N THR A 199 -12.49 10.80 -7.24
CA THR A 199 -13.55 10.59 -6.24
C THR A 199 -13.37 11.50 -5.01
N GLN A 200 -12.14 11.91 -4.69
CA GLN A 200 -11.85 12.72 -3.50
C GLN A 200 -11.82 14.23 -3.73
N VAL A 201 -11.29 14.70 -4.87
CA VAL A 201 -11.02 16.13 -5.10
C VAL A 201 -12.05 16.74 -6.04
N LEU A 202 -12.43 16.01 -7.10
CA LEU A 202 -13.30 16.54 -8.15
C LEU A 202 -14.66 17.02 -7.64
N PRO A 203 -15.36 16.35 -6.70
CA PRO A 203 -16.66 16.82 -6.22
C PRO A 203 -16.58 18.19 -5.54
N PHE A 204 -15.53 18.45 -4.76
CA PHE A 204 -15.35 19.73 -4.09
C PHE A 204 -14.94 20.83 -5.07
N LEU A 205 -14.06 20.52 -6.02
CA LEU A 205 -13.62 21.48 -7.03
C LEU A 205 -14.76 21.87 -7.97
N ALA A 206 -15.52 20.89 -8.47
CA ALA A 206 -16.67 21.13 -9.34
C ALA A 206 -17.79 21.88 -8.62
N LEU A 207 -17.98 21.63 -7.32
CA LEU A 207 -18.94 22.39 -6.52
C LEU A 207 -18.47 23.84 -6.32
N GLY A 208 -17.20 24.07 -5.98
CA GLY A 208 -16.66 25.43 -5.82
C GLY A 208 -16.81 26.27 -7.09
N ILE A 209 -16.50 25.69 -8.26
CA ILE A 209 -16.68 26.35 -9.56
C ILE A 209 -18.16 26.53 -9.88
N GLY A 210 -18.98 25.51 -9.65
CA GLY A 210 -20.40 25.55 -10.00
C GLY A 210 -21.22 26.53 -9.16
N VAL A 211 -20.84 26.77 -7.90
CA VAL A 211 -21.52 27.75 -7.02
C VAL A 211 -21.10 29.19 -7.34
N ASP A 212 -19.92 29.41 -7.91
CA ASP A 212 -19.49 30.76 -8.34
C ASP A 212 -20.31 31.31 -9.51
N ASP A 213 -20.85 30.42 -10.36
CA ASP A 213 -21.66 30.75 -11.54
C ASP A 213 -23.17 30.88 -11.23
N VAL A 214 -23.59 30.59 -9.99
CA VAL A 214 -24.99 30.63 -9.50
C VAL A 214 -25.28 31.94 -8.79
#